data_AF-A0AAU3QAJ5-F1
#
_entry.id   AF-A0AAU3QAJ5-F1
#
_cell.length_a   1.000
_cell.length_b   1.000
_cell.length_c   1.000
_cell.angle_alpha   90.00
_cell.angle_beta   90.00
_cell.angle_gamma   90.00
#
_symmetry.space_group_name_H-M   'P 1'
#
loop_
_entity.id
_entity.type
_entity.pdbx_description
1 polymer ?
#
loop_
_entity_poly.entity_id
_entity_poly.type
_entity_poly.pdbx_seq_one_letter_code
_entity_poly.pdbx_strand_id
1 'polypeptide(L)'
;MSISMGELAELVTSHGGNSATLCAPQVRYTSVNSLDGDACLDWQAQLMMSVAELDGLEVCVGICDFVTVRTGADPFTAELLDGFSHETSVLAPIFDGAWVCDAVQDQFDGMPVSAVVLVISALLTDPLRGHGLGAWMIAEIAHRMLACNDGLLVLGPAPSTGEPDSMRTLEAVERLTQHWCTALGVEAIEGHGGFLGQSTAYVHLGGARDELRICTEVEVSVPVHTLLRCPELQHL
;
A
#
# COMPACT_ATOMS: atom_id res chain seq x y z
N MET A 1 -10.37 -18.55 8.74
CA MET A 1 -11.25 -18.45 7.55
C MET A 1 -11.56 -16.97 7.41
N SER A 2 -11.18 -16.33 6.30
CA SER A 2 -11.44 -14.90 6.09
C SER A 2 -12.79 -14.72 5.41
N ILE A 3 -13.60 -13.78 5.91
CA ILE A 3 -14.91 -13.44 5.31
C ILE A 3 -14.91 -11.99 4.84
N SER A 4 -15.89 -11.61 4.02
CA SER A 4 -16.11 -10.23 3.60
C SER A 4 -16.81 -9.40 4.68
N MET A 5 -16.80 -8.07 4.54
CA MET A 5 -17.52 -7.16 5.43
C MET A 5 -19.04 -7.39 5.39
N GLY A 6 -19.59 -7.80 4.25
CA GLY A 6 -21.01 -8.14 4.10
C GLY A 6 -21.36 -9.42 4.85
N GLU A 7 -20.57 -10.48 4.69
CA GLU A 7 -20.72 -11.74 5.42
C GLU A 7 -20.59 -11.53 6.94
N LEU A 8 -19.67 -10.65 7.37
CA LEU A 8 -19.54 -10.27 8.77
C LEU A 8 -20.82 -9.63 9.31
N ALA A 9 -21.44 -8.74 8.53
CA ALA A 9 -22.68 -8.08 8.93
C ALA A 9 -23.83 -9.09 9.15
N GLU A 10 -23.95 -10.08 8.27
CA GLU A 10 -24.93 -11.16 8.39
C GLU A 10 -24.68 -12.01 9.65
N LEU A 11 -23.41 -12.36 9.89
CA LEU A 11 -23.02 -13.17 11.03
C LEU A 11 -23.28 -12.45 12.36
N VAL A 12 -22.92 -11.17 12.47
CA VAL A 12 -23.19 -10.34 13.66
C VAL A 12 -24.69 -10.24 13.92
N THR A 13 -25.48 -10.01 12.87
CA THR A 13 -26.95 -9.94 12.96
C THR A 13 -27.54 -11.26 13.44
N SER A 14 -27.03 -12.40 12.94
CA SER A 14 -27.49 -13.73 13.36
C SER A 14 -27.23 -14.04 14.84
N HIS A 15 -26.21 -13.41 15.43
CA HIS A 15 -25.89 -13.48 16.86
C HIS A 15 -26.61 -12.42 17.71
N GLY A 16 -27.49 -11.61 17.11
CA GLY A 16 -28.24 -10.55 17.79
C GLY A 16 -27.46 -9.26 18.06
N GLY A 17 -26.27 -9.10 17.45
CA GLY A 17 -25.46 -7.89 17.54
C GLY A 17 -25.92 -6.79 16.57
N ASN A 18 -25.52 -5.55 16.84
CA ASN A 18 -25.78 -4.38 15.98
C ASN A 18 -24.50 -3.65 15.52
N SER A 19 -23.34 -4.11 15.98
CA SER A 19 -22.00 -3.65 15.59
C SER A 19 -20.98 -4.78 15.75
N ALA A 20 -19.85 -4.65 15.09
CA ALA A 20 -18.67 -5.49 15.27
C ALA A 20 -17.46 -4.63 15.60
N THR A 21 -16.63 -5.07 16.54
CA THR A 21 -15.39 -4.40 16.91
C THR A 21 -14.23 -5.06 16.19
N LEU A 22 -13.59 -4.31 15.30
CA LEU A 22 -12.43 -4.75 14.53
C LEU A 22 -11.16 -4.34 15.27
N CYS A 23 -10.28 -5.29 15.54
CA CYS A 23 -9.04 -5.07 16.29
C CYS A 23 -7.87 -5.90 15.74
N ALA A 24 -6.69 -5.76 16.35
CA ALA A 24 -5.49 -6.56 16.07
C ALA A 24 -5.15 -6.65 14.57
N PRO A 25 -4.82 -5.52 13.91
CA PRO A 25 -4.52 -5.52 12.49
C PRO A 25 -3.27 -6.34 12.17
N GLN A 26 -3.33 -7.07 11.06
CA GLN A 26 -2.25 -7.91 10.55
C GLN A 26 -2.18 -7.79 9.03
N VAL A 27 -0.97 -7.82 8.47
CA VAL A 27 -0.76 -7.84 7.02
C VAL A 27 -0.43 -9.25 6.55
N ARG A 28 -1.18 -9.75 5.58
CA ARG A 28 -0.91 -11.02 4.89
C ARG A 28 -0.37 -10.74 3.50
N TYR A 29 0.64 -11.49 3.09
CA TYR A 29 1.30 -11.31 1.80
C TYR A 29 1.08 -12.55 0.93
N THR A 30 0.61 -12.33 -0.29
CA THR A 30 0.43 -13.35 -1.30
C THR A 30 1.13 -12.89 -2.56
N SER A 31 2.02 -13.70 -3.13
CA SER A 31 2.55 -13.41 -4.46
C SER A 31 1.53 -13.85 -5.51
N VAL A 32 1.27 -12.97 -6.47
CA VAL A 32 0.34 -13.22 -7.58
C VAL A 32 1.12 -13.58 -8.85
N ASN A 33 2.44 -13.81 -8.73
CA ASN A 33 3.43 -13.80 -9.80
C ASN A 33 2.90 -14.35 -11.13
N SER A 34 2.71 -13.44 -12.08
CA SER A 34 2.19 -13.71 -13.41
C SER A 34 3.29 -13.92 -14.45
N LEU A 35 4.56 -13.64 -14.11
CA LEU A 35 5.68 -13.64 -15.05
C LEU A 35 6.84 -14.55 -14.60
N ASP A 36 7.49 -15.17 -15.57
CA ASP A 36 8.68 -16.00 -15.36
C ASP A 36 9.92 -15.10 -15.13
N GLY A 37 10.18 -14.73 -13.87
CA GLY A 37 11.41 -14.02 -13.49
C GLY A 37 11.47 -13.62 -12.01
N ASP A 38 12.60 -13.93 -11.34
CA ASP A 38 12.80 -13.62 -9.92
C ASP A 38 13.21 -12.16 -9.65
N ALA A 39 13.40 -11.37 -10.71
CA ALA A 39 13.87 -9.99 -10.60
C ALA A 39 12.73 -8.97 -10.41
N CYS A 40 11.50 -9.36 -10.75
CA CYS A 40 10.30 -8.55 -10.56
C CYS A 40 9.14 -9.46 -10.14
N LEU A 41 8.50 -9.17 -9.00
CA LEU A 41 7.41 -10.00 -8.47
C LEU A 41 6.21 -9.14 -8.13
N ASP A 42 5.04 -9.62 -8.54
CA ASP A 42 3.75 -9.04 -8.16
C ASP A 42 3.25 -9.63 -6.84
N TRP A 43 2.75 -8.74 -6.00
CA TRP A 43 2.31 -9.04 -4.65
C TRP A 43 1.01 -8.36 -4.32
N GLN A 44 0.25 -9.06 -3.49
CA GLN A 44 -0.86 -8.51 -2.77
C GLN A 44 -0.61 -8.57 -1.27
N ALA A 45 -0.77 -7.44 -0.61
CA ALA A 45 -0.93 -7.32 0.82
C ALA A 45 -2.41 -7.20 1.18
N GLN A 46 -2.88 -8.02 2.12
CA GLN A 46 -4.22 -7.94 2.68
C GLN A 46 -4.13 -7.51 4.14
N LEU A 47 -4.83 -6.43 4.49
CA LEU A 47 -5.01 -5.99 5.85
C LEU A 47 -6.17 -6.76 6.48
N MET A 48 -5.82 -7.65 7.41
CA MET A 48 -6.75 -8.47 8.18
C MET A 48 -6.96 -7.85 9.55
N MET A 49 -8.19 -7.88 10.05
CA MET A 49 -8.49 -7.54 11.45
C MET A 49 -9.33 -8.65 12.09
N SER A 50 -9.07 -8.91 13.36
CA SER A 50 -9.88 -9.82 14.16
C SER A 50 -11.19 -9.16 14.58
N VAL A 51 -12.23 -9.97 14.77
CA VAL A 51 -13.53 -9.51 15.26
C VAL A 51 -13.63 -9.85 16.75
N ALA A 52 -13.64 -8.84 17.62
CA ALA A 52 -13.54 -9.04 19.07
C ALA A 52 -14.69 -9.90 19.64
N GLU A 53 -15.88 -9.80 19.05
CA GLU A 53 -17.06 -10.55 19.48
C GLU A 53 -17.06 -12.01 19.00
N LEU A 54 -16.23 -12.37 18.02
CA LEU A 54 -16.26 -13.65 17.31
C LEU A 54 -14.86 -14.26 17.27
N ASP A 55 -14.60 -15.19 18.18
CA ASP A 55 -13.29 -15.81 18.34
C ASP A 55 -12.79 -16.51 17.06
N GLY A 56 -11.52 -16.27 16.73
CA GLY A 56 -10.85 -16.81 15.56
C GLY A 56 -11.35 -16.29 14.20
N LEU A 57 -12.29 -15.34 14.19
CA LEU A 57 -12.77 -14.73 12.96
C LEU A 57 -11.92 -13.53 12.55
N GLU A 58 -11.58 -13.48 11.28
CA GLU A 58 -10.87 -12.36 10.68
C GLU A 58 -11.56 -11.90 9.41
N VAL A 59 -11.51 -10.59 9.18
CA VAL A 59 -12.09 -9.94 8.01
C VAL A 59 -11.01 -9.16 7.28
N CYS A 60 -11.04 -9.23 5.95
CA CYS A 60 -10.18 -8.40 5.11
C CYS A 60 -10.78 -7.00 5.02
N VAL A 61 -10.04 -5.99 5.48
CA VAL A 61 -10.52 -4.61 5.59
C VAL A 61 -9.76 -3.63 4.71
N GLY A 62 -8.66 -4.09 4.09
CA GLY A 62 -7.90 -3.35 3.11
C GLY A 62 -7.04 -4.27 2.25
N ILE A 63 -6.69 -3.80 1.06
CA ILE A 63 -5.79 -4.48 0.13
C ILE A 63 -4.77 -3.48 -0.42
N CYS A 64 -3.59 -3.96 -0.76
CA CYS A 64 -2.57 -3.19 -1.45
C CYS A 64 -1.87 -4.08 -2.47
N ASP A 65 -1.94 -3.67 -3.72
CA ASP A 65 -1.22 -4.32 -4.82
C ASP A 65 0.09 -3.56 -5.05
N PHE A 66 1.20 -4.30 -5.10
CA PHE A 66 2.52 -3.72 -5.22
C PHE A 66 3.48 -4.67 -5.93
N VAL A 67 4.48 -4.08 -6.58
CA VAL A 67 5.53 -4.81 -7.30
C VAL A 67 6.84 -4.64 -6.56
N THR A 68 7.59 -5.72 -6.37
CA THR A 68 8.98 -5.68 -5.89
C THR A 68 9.93 -5.83 -7.06
N VAL A 69 10.83 -4.88 -7.25
CA VAL A 69 11.87 -4.88 -8.28
C VAL A 69 13.24 -5.05 -7.63
N ARG A 70 14.06 -5.95 -8.18
CA ARG A 70 15.49 -6.06 -7.85
C ARG A 70 16.29 -5.39 -8.96
N THR A 71 16.88 -4.25 -8.65
CA THR A 71 17.65 -3.45 -9.60
C THR A 71 19.01 -4.08 -9.86
N GLY A 72 19.53 -3.92 -11.07
CA GLY A 72 20.79 -4.52 -11.53
C GLY A 72 20.78 -6.05 -11.62
N ALA A 73 19.67 -6.72 -11.27
CA ALA A 73 19.52 -8.15 -11.40
C ALA A 73 19.07 -8.51 -12.82
N ASP A 74 19.74 -9.47 -13.45
CA ASP A 74 19.26 -10.06 -14.71
C ASP A 74 18.06 -11.00 -14.42
N PRO A 75 16.94 -10.93 -15.16
CA PRO A 75 16.70 -10.18 -16.39
C PRO A 75 15.91 -8.86 -16.24
N PHE A 76 15.97 -8.16 -15.10
CA PHE A 76 15.18 -6.94 -14.93
C PHE A 76 15.56 -5.84 -15.94
N THR A 77 14.54 -5.36 -16.65
CA THR A 77 14.55 -4.09 -17.39
C THR A 77 13.22 -3.37 -17.17
N ALA A 78 13.21 -2.04 -17.27
CA ALA A 78 12.02 -1.22 -17.06
C ALA A 78 10.82 -1.64 -17.92
N GLU A 79 11.05 -2.16 -19.14
CA GLU A 79 10.00 -2.65 -20.04
C GLU A 79 9.23 -3.87 -19.49
N LEU A 80 9.78 -4.60 -18.52
CA LEU A 80 9.05 -5.68 -17.86
C LEU A 80 7.84 -5.16 -17.07
N LEU A 81 7.84 -3.89 -16.65
CA LEU A 81 6.72 -3.29 -15.93
C LEU A 81 5.46 -3.16 -16.80
N ASP A 82 5.60 -3.13 -18.12
CA ASP A 82 4.49 -3.14 -19.07
C ASP A 82 3.71 -4.47 -19.05
N GLY A 83 4.33 -5.55 -18.55
CA GLY A 83 3.75 -6.88 -18.49
C GLY A 83 2.83 -7.13 -17.29
N PHE A 84 2.86 -6.28 -16.27
CA PHE A 84 2.06 -6.46 -15.04
C PHE A 84 0.69 -5.77 -15.13
N SER A 85 0.67 -4.46 -15.42
CA SER A 85 -0.53 -3.65 -15.52
C SER A 85 -0.25 -2.34 -16.28
N HIS A 86 -1.30 -1.59 -16.62
CA HIS A 86 -1.10 -0.25 -17.17
C HIS A 86 -0.52 0.70 -16.10
N GLU A 87 -0.98 0.57 -14.86
CA GLU A 87 -0.57 1.38 -13.73
C GLU A 87 0.92 1.20 -13.39
N THR A 88 1.45 -0.01 -13.54
CA THR A 88 2.89 -0.30 -13.39
C THR A 88 3.73 0.31 -14.52
N SER A 89 3.21 0.37 -15.76
CA SER A 89 3.96 0.98 -16.88
C SER A 89 4.27 2.46 -16.67
N VAL A 90 3.39 3.19 -15.95
CA VAL A 90 3.59 4.62 -15.64
C VAL A 90 4.81 4.82 -14.72
N LEU A 91 5.23 3.78 -14.00
CA LEU A 91 6.42 3.79 -13.13
C LEU A 91 7.73 3.48 -13.88
N ALA A 92 7.70 3.07 -15.15
CA ALA A 92 8.92 2.83 -15.91
C ALA A 92 9.93 4.00 -15.92
N PRO A 93 9.52 5.29 -15.97
CA PRO A 93 10.45 6.41 -16.03
C PRO A 93 11.39 6.59 -14.83
N ILE A 94 11.10 6.01 -13.65
CA ILE A 94 12.01 6.10 -12.49
C ILE A 94 13.24 5.17 -12.63
N PHE A 95 13.28 4.36 -13.69
CA PHE A 95 14.38 3.46 -14.01
C PHE A 95 15.13 3.91 -15.27
N ASP A 96 16.43 3.63 -15.32
CA ASP A 96 17.27 3.64 -16.52
C ASP A 96 17.78 2.21 -16.79
N GLY A 97 17.10 1.52 -17.70
CA GLY A 97 17.33 0.10 -17.98
C GLY A 97 17.06 -0.79 -16.77
N ALA A 98 18.12 -1.38 -16.21
CA ALA A 98 18.05 -2.27 -15.04
C ALA A 98 18.19 -1.54 -13.70
N TRP A 99 18.52 -0.24 -13.71
CA TRP A 99 18.85 0.53 -12.50
C TRP A 99 17.83 1.64 -12.26
N VAL A 100 17.78 2.17 -11.05
CA VAL A 100 17.09 3.46 -10.79
C VAL A 100 17.83 4.56 -11.55
N CYS A 101 17.10 5.52 -12.13
CA CYS A 101 17.74 6.60 -12.89
C CYS A 101 18.56 7.53 -11.96
N ASP A 102 19.60 8.15 -12.51
CA ASP A 102 20.54 8.97 -11.72
C ASP A 102 19.84 10.08 -10.91
N ALA A 103 18.81 10.72 -11.46
CA ALA A 103 18.08 11.78 -10.75
C ALA A 103 17.41 11.29 -9.46
N VAL A 104 16.76 10.11 -9.50
CA VAL A 104 16.14 9.50 -8.32
C VAL A 104 17.20 8.97 -7.36
N GLN A 105 18.29 8.39 -7.89
CA GLN A 105 19.40 7.88 -7.10
C GLN A 105 20.12 9.00 -6.32
N ASP A 106 20.33 10.16 -6.95
CA ASP A 106 20.97 11.34 -6.35
C ASP A 106 20.08 11.98 -5.29
N GLN A 107 18.75 12.04 -5.50
CA GLN A 107 17.82 12.64 -4.54
C GLN A 107 17.85 11.95 -3.18
N PHE A 108 17.86 10.62 -3.16
CA PHE A 108 17.81 9.83 -1.93
C PHE A 108 19.20 9.46 -1.37
N ASP A 109 20.23 10.15 -1.85
CA ASP A 109 21.62 10.27 -1.37
C ASP A 109 22.13 9.08 -0.54
N GLY A 110 22.22 7.92 -1.19
CA GLY A 110 22.44 6.62 -0.55
C GLY A 110 23.38 5.68 -1.29
N MET A 111 23.49 4.47 -0.75
CA MET A 111 24.04 3.33 -1.50
C MET A 111 23.21 3.13 -2.77
N PRO A 112 23.78 2.54 -3.84
CA PRO A 112 23.01 2.18 -5.03
C PRO A 112 21.76 1.40 -4.62
N VAL A 113 20.58 1.89 -5.02
CA VAL A 113 19.31 1.23 -4.70
C VAL A 113 19.35 -0.16 -5.32
N SER A 114 19.16 -1.20 -4.50
CA SER A 114 19.21 -2.62 -4.89
C SER A 114 17.82 -3.26 -4.99
N ALA A 115 16.83 -2.64 -4.36
CA ALA A 115 15.44 -3.07 -4.39
C ALA A 115 14.46 -1.90 -4.34
N VAL A 116 13.36 -2.02 -5.08
CA VAL A 116 12.28 -1.02 -5.11
C VAL A 116 10.94 -1.71 -4.82
N VAL A 117 10.12 -1.12 -3.95
CA VAL A 117 8.70 -1.46 -3.79
C VAL A 117 7.90 -0.38 -4.50
N LEU A 118 7.14 -0.78 -5.51
CA LEU A 118 6.24 0.07 -6.26
C LEU A 118 4.82 -0.19 -5.79
N VAL A 119 4.23 0.73 -5.01
CA VAL A 119 2.82 0.62 -4.59
C VAL A 119 1.94 1.07 -5.75
N ILE A 120 1.13 0.15 -6.26
CA ILE A 120 0.25 0.35 -7.41
C ILE A 120 -1.12 0.80 -6.94
N SER A 121 -1.65 0.11 -5.92
CA SER A 121 -2.96 0.39 -5.35
C SER A 121 -2.91 0.22 -3.84
N ALA A 122 -3.69 1.02 -3.12
CA ALA A 122 -3.93 0.81 -1.69
C ALA A 122 -5.37 1.21 -1.37
N LEU A 123 -6.19 0.21 -1.04
CA LEU A 123 -7.61 0.38 -0.76
C LEU A 123 -7.89 0.00 0.69
N LEU A 124 -8.67 0.83 1.35
CA LEU A 124 -9.14 0.60 2.71
C LEU A 124 -10.65 0.85 2.75
N THR A 125 -11.36 -0.04 3.43
CA THR A 125 -12.79 0.10 3.69
C THR A 125 -13.08 1.43 4.40
N ASP A 126 -14.11 2.13 3.94
CA ASP A 126 -14.49 3.47 4.39
C ASP A 126 -14.49 3.65 5.92
N PRO A 127 -15.03 2.71 6.74
CA PRO A 127 -15.11 2.88 8.19
C PRO A 127 -13.74 2.92 8.88
N LEU A 128 -12.69 2.42 8.23
CA LEU A 128 -11.35 2.33 8.79
C LEU A 128 -10.42 3.46 8.31
N ARG A 129 -10.88 4.30 7.38
CA ARG A 129 -10.13 5.47 6.95
C ARG A 129 -9.97 6.45 8.10
N GLY A 130 -8.80 7.09 8.16
CA GLY A 130 -8.47 8.04 9.24
C GLY A 130 -7.82 7.41 10.47
N HIS A 131 -7.75 6.07 10.56
CA HIS A 131 -7.08 5.36 11.67
C HIS A 131 -5.59 5.06 11.42
N GLY A 132 -5.00 5.63 10.36
CA GLY A 132 -3.59 5.41 9.99
C GLY A 132 -3.27 4.04 9.40
N LEU A 133 -4.25 3.12 9.33
CA LEU A 133 -4.07 1.73 8.91
C LEU A 133 -3.51 1.57 7.49
N GLY A 134 -3.85 2.46 6.56
CA GLY A 134 -3.30 2.45 5.19
C GLY A 134 -1.80 2.74 5.17
N ALA A 135 -1.36 3.79 5.87
CA ALA A 135 0.05 4.11 6.02
C ALA A 135 0.80 3.02 6.80
N TRP A 136 0.20 2.50 7.88
CA TRP A 136 0.77 1.39 8.62
C TRP A 136 0.99 0.15 7.75
N MET A 137 0.01 -0.22 6.92
CA MET A 137 0.14 -1.34 5.99
C MET A 137 1.29 -1.13 4.99
N ILE A 138 1.43 0.06 4.41
CA ILE A 138 2.54 0.37 3.48
C ILE A 138 3.89 0.34 4.22
N ALA A 139 3.97 0.85 5.44
CA ALA A 139 5.18 0.77 6.25
C ALA A 139 5.58 -0.68 6.57
N GLU A 140 4.62 -1.56 6.87
CA GLU A 140 4.86 -3.00 7.05
C GLU A 140 5.31 -3.66 5.74
N ILE A 141 4.73 -3.30 4.58
CA ILE A 141 5.20 -3.79 3.27
C ILE A 141 6.66 -3.39 3.04
N ALA A 142 6.99 -2.10 3.20
CA ALA A 142 8.36 -1.62 3.01
C ALA A 142 9.33 -2.34 3.95
N HIS A 143 8.99 -2.49 5.23
CA HIS A 143 9.82 -3.21 6.20
C HIS A 143 10.01 -4.69 5.86
N ARG A 144 8.97 -5.33 5.30
CA ARG A 144 9.00 -6.75 4.96
C ARG A 144 9.82 -7.03 3.69
N MET A 145 9.71 -6.14 2.70
CA MET A 145 10.18 -6.39 1.34
C MET A 145 11.50 -5.68 0.99
N LEU A 146 11.83 -4.58 1.67
CA LEU A 146 13.04 -3.81 1.42
C LEU A 146 14.10 -4.08 2.49
N ALA A 147 15.35 -4.14 2.05
CA ALA A 147 16.48 -4.06 2.95
C ALA A 147 16.58 -2.65 3.56
N CYS A 148 17.15 -2.53 4.76
CA CYS A 148 17.13 -1.30 5.54
C CYS A 148 18.13 -0.22 5.08
N ASN A 149 18.96 -0.49 4.07
CA ASN A 149 20.11 0.37 3.74
C ASN A 149 20.13 0.85 2.27
N ASP A 150 19.40 0.16 1.39
CA ASP A 150 19.51 0.26 -0.07
C ASP A 150 18.17 -0.03 -0.77
N GLY A 151 17.06 0.15 -0.04
CA GLY A 151 15.70 -0.01 -0.56
C GLY A 151 15.05 1.33 -0.86
N LEU A 152 14.15 1.35 -1.85
CA LEU A 152 13.34 2.51 -2.20
C LEU A 152 11.86 2.14 -2.19
N LEU A 153 11.05 2.87 -1.42
CA LEU A 153 9.58 2.81 -1.52
C LEU A 153 9.14 3.89 -2.51
N VAL A 154 8.29 3.52 -3.45
CA VAL A 154 7.68 4.46 -4.40
C VAL A 154 6.16 4.28 -4.37
N LEU A 155 5.45 5.39 -4.22
CA LEU A 155 4.01 5.46 -4.39
C LEU A 155 3.70 6.07 -5.75
N GLY A 156 2.88 5.37 -6.54
CA GLY A 156 2.36 5.90 -7.80
C GLY A 156 1.54 7.18 -7.59
N PRO A 157 1.33 7.98 -8.65
CA PRO A 157 0.49 9.15 -8.59
C PRO A 157 -0.92 8.77 -8.16
N ALA A 158 -1.58 9.69 -7.45
CA ALA A 158 -2.98 9.50 -7.09
C ALA A 158 -3.80 9.17 -8.36
N PRO A 159 -4.69 8.15 -8.31
CA PRO A 159 -5.37 7.67 -9.50
C PRO A 159 -6.16 8.82 -10.16
N SER A 160 -5.92 9.01 -11.45
CA SER A 160 -6.65 9.97 -12.28
C SER A 160 -8.06 9.44 -12.55
N THR A 161 -8.90 9.40 -11.52
CA THR A 161 -10.35 9.27 -11.73
C THR A 161 -10.79 10.41 -12.65
N GLY A 162 -11.48 10.07 -13.75
CA GLY A 162 -11.65 10.90 -14.95
C GLY A 162 -12.12 12.36 -14.77
N GLU A 163 -12.04 13.10 -15.88
CA GLU A 163 -12.11 14.57 -16.01
C GLU A 163 -11.23 15.34 -15.00
N PRO A 164 -9.94 15.56 -15.33
CA PRO A 164 -8.95 16.20 -14.45
C PRO A 164 -9.19 17.69 -14.14
N ASP A 165 -10.36 18.23 -14.48
CA ASP A 165 -10.62 19.68 -14.52
C ASP A 165 -11.46 20.21 -13.34
N SER A 166 -11.77 19.35 -12.36
CA SER A 166 -12.50 19.78 -11.17
C SER A 166 -11.54 20.15 -10.03
N MET A 167 -11.69 21.36 -9.49
CA MET A 167 -10.94 21.86 -8.33
C MET A 167 -10.98 20.89 -7.13
N ARG A 168 -12.08 20.14 -6.98
CA ARG A 168 -12.25 19.13 -5.93
C ARG A 168 -11.35 17.91 -6.12
N THR A 169 -11.05 17.55 -7.37
CA THR A 169 -10.13 16.45 -7.69
C THR A 169 -8.71 16.85 -7.27
N LEU A 170 -8.30 18.07 -7.57
CA LEU A 170 -6.99 18.59 -7.17
C LEU A 170 -6.83 18.66 -5.64
N GLU A 171 -7.83 19.21 -4.93
CA GLU A 171 -7.82 19.25 -3.46
C GLU A 171 -7.81 17.84 -2.83
N ALA A 172 -8.41 16.84 -3.49
CA ALA A 172 -8.35 15.46 -3.01
C ALA A 172 -6.97 14.85 -3.20
N VAL A 173 -6.32 15.08 -4.36
CA VAL A 173 -4.96 14.64 -4.64
C VAL A 173 -3.97 15.30 -3.67
N GLU A 174 -4.06 16.61 -3.46
CA GLU A 174 -3.20 17.33 -2.51
C GLU A 174 -3.32 16.80 -1.09
N ARG A 175 -4.56 16.56 -0.61
CA ARG A 175 -4.77 15.97 0.72
C ARG A 175 -4.21 14.56 0.83
N LEU A 176 -4.33 13.74 -0.22
CA LEU A 176 -3.78 12.39 -0.24
C LEU A 176 -2.26 12.41 -0.25
N THR A 177 -1.65 13.26 -1.08
CA THR A 177 -0.19 13.49 -1.10
C THR A 177 0.29 13.93 0.27
N GLN A 178 -0.33 14.93 0.89
CA GLN A 178 0.05 15.41 2.20
C GLN A 178 -0.10 14.33 3.28
N HIS A 179 -1.14 13.50 3.19
CA HIS A 179 -1.33 12.37 4.09
C HIS A 179 -0.13 11.41 4.04
N TRP A 180 0.30 11.00 2.84
CA TRP A 180 1.45 10.11 2.67
C TRP A 180 2.75 10.75 3.14
N CYS A 181 3.00 12.01 2.77
CA CYS A 181 4.19 12.74 3.21
C CYS A 181 4.27 12.82 4.74
N THR A 182 3.13 13.08 5.40
CA THR A 182 3.10 13.19 6.87
C THR A 182 3.21 11.84 7.55
N ALA A 183 2.55 10.80 7.03
CA ALA A 183 2.46 9.50 7.71
C ALA A 183 3.66 8.58 7.44
N LEU A 184 4.25 8.67 6.24
CA LEU A 184 5.36 7.81 5.80
C LEU A 184 6.68 8.56 5.64
N GLY A 185 6.66 9.89 5.73
CA GLY A 185 7.84 10.71 5.43
C GLY A 185 8.24 10.69 3.95
N VAL A 186 7.38 10.22 3.04
CA VAL A 186 7.67 10.23 1.60
C VAL A 186 7.68 11.65 1.04
N GLU A 187 8.46 11.88 0.00
CA GLU A 187 8.59 13.17 -0.67
C GLU A 187 8.44 13.04 -2.18
N ALA A 188 8.15 14.16 -2.84
CA ALA A 188 8.02 14.17 -4.30
C ALA A 188 9.34 13.79 -4.97
N ILE A 189 9.28 12.86 -5.93
CA ILE A 189 10.46 12.49 -6.72
C ILE A 189 10.71 13.59 -7.75
N GLU A 190 11.91 14.18 -7.73
CA GLU A 190 12.30 15.24 -8.64
C GLU A 190 12.28 14.75 -10.10
N GLY A 191 11.71 15.56 -11.00
CA GLY A 191 11.56 15.19 -12.41
C GLY A 191 10.45 14.17 -12.70
N HIS A 192 9.86 13.55 -11.67
CA HIS A 192 8.80 12.55 -11.79
C HIS A 192 7.52 13.05 -11.11
N GLY A 193 6.84 13.98 -11.79
CA GLY A 193 5.64 14.64 -11.27
C GLY A 193 4.54 13.67 -10.83
N GLY A 194 4.10 13.82 -9.58
CA GLY A 194 3.03 13.01 -8.98
C GLY A 194 3.52 11.76 -8.24
N PHE A 195 4.77 11.35 -8.42
CA PHE A 195 5.35 10.23 -7.67
C PHE A 195 5.90 10.67 -6.32
N LEU A 196 5.73 9.81 -5.32
CA LEU A 196 6.33 9.99 -4.00
C LEU A 196 7.33 8.87 -3.75
N GLY A 197 8.48 9.21 -3.17
CA GLY A 197 9.55 8.27 -2.85
C GLY A 197 10.06 8.43 -1.43
N GLN A 198 10.59 7.36 -0.86
CA GLN A 198 11.44 7.42 0.33
C GLN A 198 12.42 6.25 0.36
N SER A 199 13.66 6.53 0.73
CA SER A 199 14.69 5.53 0.96
C SER A 199 14.51 4.85 2.32
N THR A 200 14.83 3.56 2.39
CA THR A 200 14.94 2.86 3.66
C THR A 200 16.22 3.23 4.41
N ALA A 201 17.21 3.79 3.71
CA ALA A 201 18.45 4.26 4.31
C ALA A 201 18.19 5.38 5.32
N TYR A 202 19.09 5.49 6.30
CA TYR A 202 19.11 6.60 7.27
C TYR A 202 17.82 6.78 8.09
N VAL A 203 17.15 5.67 8.41
CA VAL A 203 16.05 5.54 9.40
C VAL A 203 14.70 6.19 9.07
N HIS A 204 14.53 6.86 7.93
CA HIS A 204 13.29 7.60 7.64
C HIS A 204 12.03 6.72 7.63
N LEU A 205 12.02 5.63 6.85
CA LEU A 205 10.89 4.67 6.86
C LEU A 205 10.82 3.85 8.16
N GLY A 206 11.96 3.61 8.80
CA GLY A 206 12.00 2.92 10.10
C GLY A 206 11.28 3.72 11.19
N GLY A 207 11.54 5.03 11.26
CA GLY A 207 10.89 5.94 12.21
C GLY A 207 9.38 6.04 11.97
N ALA A 208 8.95 6.20 10.71
CA ALA A 208 7.53 6.20 10.35
C ALA A 208 6.83 4.92 10.79
N ARG A 209 7.45 3.75 10.58
CA ARG A 209 6.91 2.47 11.05
C ARG A 209 6.77 2.41 12.57
N ASP A 210 7.78 2.85 13.31
CA ASP A 210 7.77 2.83 14.77
C ASP A 210 6.66 3.73 15.34
N GLU A 211 6.45 4.91 14.74
CA GLU A 211 5.34 5.81 15.09
C GLU A 211 3.98 5.19 14.78
N LEU A 212 3.87 4.52 13.62
CA LEU A 212 2.65 3.83 13.19
C LEU A 212 2.39 2.54 13.98
N ARG A 213 3.28 2.11 14.89
CA ARG A 213 3.03 0.95 15.77
C ARG A 213 1.79 1.14 16.63
N ILE A 214 1.36 2.37 16.92
CA ILE A 214 0.08 2.63 17.59
C ILE A 214 -1.12 2.03 16.85
N CYS A 215 -1.02 1.84 15.53
CA CYS A 215 -2.06 1.18 14.75
C CYS A 215 -2.29 -0.28 15.16
N THR A 216 -1.32 -0.98 15.76
CA THR A 216 -1.52 -2.36 16.23
C THR A 216 -2.50 -2.48 17.39
N GLU A 217 -2.78 -1.36 18.05
CA GLU A 217 -3.72 -1.25 19.18
C GLU A 217 -5.06 -0.61 18.75
N VAL A 218 -5.25 -0.33 17.46
CA VAL A 218 -6.49 0.26 16.96
C VAL A 218 -7.65 -0.72 17.12
N GLU A 219 -8.71 -0.22 17.76
CA GLU A 219 -10.01 -0.87 17.84
C GLU A 219 -11.07 0.03 17.21
N VAL A 220 -11.84 -0.50 16.27
CA VAL A 220 -12.89 0.25 15.57
C VAL A 220 -14.20 -0.50 15.66
N SER A 221 -15.17 0.07 16.36
CA SER A 221 -16.54 -0.44 16.41
C SER A 221 -17.32 0.04 15.18
N VAL A 222 -17.70 -0.89 14.30
CA VAL A 222 -18.42 -0.60 13.07
C VAL A 222 -19.87 -1.08 13.17
N PRO A 223 -20.87 -0.20 13.01
CA PRO A 223 -22.28 -0.61 12.98
C PRO A 223 -22.60 -1.55 11.81
N VAL A 224 -23.51 -2.51 12.01
CA VAL A 224 -23.95 -3.46 10.98
C VAL A 224 -24.45 -2.77 9.71
N HIS A 225 -25.20 -1.67 9.85
CA HIS A 225 -25.71 -0.93 8.69
C HIS A 225 -24.60 -0.30 7.83
N THR A 226 -23.43 -0.08 8.41
CA THR A 226 -22.23 0.40 7.71
C THR A 226 -21.48 -0.76 7.07
N LEU A 227 -21.35 -1.90 7.77
CA LEU A 227 -20.75 -3.12 7.22
C LEU A 227 -21.45 -3.57 5.93
N LEU A 228 -22.78 -3.57 5.91
CA LEU A 228 -23.61 -3.92 4.74
C LEU A 228 -23.42 -3.00 3.53
N ARG A 229 -22.88 -1.80 3.73
CA ARG A 229 -22.64 -0.81 2.67
C ARG A 229 -21.18 -0.79 2.20
N CYS A 230 -20.30 -1.55 2.86
CA CYS A 230 -18.92 -1.63 2.45
C CYS A 230 -18.85 -2.40 1.14
N PRO A 231 -18.25 -1.83 0.07
CA PRO A 231 -18.01 -2.57 -1.16
C PRO A 231 -17.08 -3.74 -0.87
N GLU A 232 -17.21 -4.81 -1.66
CA GLU A 232 -16.19 -5.84 -1.67
C GLU A 232 -14.87 -5.26 -2.18
N LEU A 233 -13.78 -5.59 -1.48
CA LEU A 233 -12.45 -5.24 -1.94
C LEU A 233 -12.11 -6.17 -3.11
N GLN A 234 -12.12 -5.61 -4.31
CA GLN A 234 -11.78 -6.31 -5.54
C GLN A 234 -10.41 -5.84 -6.03
N HIS A 235 -9.68 -6.76 -6.65
CA HIS A 235 -8.36 -6.51 -7.24
C HIS A 235 -8.47 -5.60 -8.47
N LEU A 236 -7.41 -4.84 -8.75
CA LEU A 236 -7.20 -4.20 -10.05
C LEU A 236 -6.59 -5.19 -11.05
#